data_AF-A0A5N6P1V1-F1
#
_entry.id   AF-A0A5N6P1V1-F1
#
_cell.length_a   1.000
_cell.length_b   1.000
_cell.length_c   1.000
_cell.angle_alpha   90.00
_cell.angle_beta   90.00
_cell.angle_gamma   90.00
#
_symmetry.space_group_name_H-M   'P 1'
#
loop_
_entity.id
_entity.type
_entity.pdbx_description
1 polymer ?
#
loop_
_entity_poly.entity_id
_entity_poly.type
_entity_poly.pdbx_seq_one_letter_code
_entity_poly.pdbx_strand_id
1 'polypeptide(L)'
;MKKLTTKPEEKGRSDKSKVMAKRYSLRKRIAGAGPGNRKRKYRTDVGDYFQVENSDDGEIKVRTATGKIICLQVKGSDTIGRLKLNIQAVEDIPFDEQELIFNKRVLENINTLGDLGIKKQSTFTLMRKSVDLMEIFVNSSTKKPISLSVKPKNTIADVKEMMCLKNSIPVDEQVLIFNNMVLGDSGTLCDFHVSRKSKLTLMRRPKLISGIMIFCIMTPTVEIIFDSGKPLDTISSLKAKIEGRMHISVDEQELIFEETVLRNGNTLADYGIHNASVLTLMRVSNGFLHIIINTLAGKTITMDVKPSETINNVKSKIYDKEKIPVCQQRLVYNGRQLEDIPTLADYNVPCKATFHLV
;
A
#
# COMPACT_ATOMS: atom_id res chain seq x y z
N MET A 1 49.61 -20.17 -41.90
CA MET A 1 49.51 -21.49 -41.24
C MET A 1 48.03 -21.88 -41.19
N LYS A 2 47.51 -22.58 -42.20
CA LYS A 2 47.14 -24.03 -42.23
C LYS A 2 46.09 -24.50 -41.20
N LYS A 3 44.84 -24.59 -41.72
CA LYS A 3 43.76 -25.61 -41.59
C LYS A 3 43.79 -26.65 -40.46
N LEU A 4 42.59 -26.93 -39.91
CA LEU A 4 41.92 -28.25 -39.77
C LEU A 4 40.51 -27.99 -39.16
N THR A 5 39.39 -27.91 -39.91
CA THR A 5 38.46 -28.98 -40.32
C THR A 5 38.30 -30.15 -39.34
N THR A 6 37.06 -30.41 -38.85
CA THR A 6 36.23 -31.58 -39.24
C THR A 6 34.89 -31.66 -38.47
N LYS A 7 33.81 -32.03 -39.18
CA LYS A 7 32.55 -32.62 -38.67
C LYS A 7 32.78 -34.03 -38.08
N PRO A 8 31.80 -34.59 -37.34
CA PRO A 8 31.02 -35.74 -37.84
C PRO A 8 29.52 -35.64 -37.44
N GLU A 9 28.47 -36.17 -38.09
CA GLU A 9 28.10 -37.48 -38.68
C GLU A 9 27.85 -38.68 -37.71
N GLU A 10 26.55 -38.94 -37.53
CA GLU A 10 25.77 -40.20 -37.37
C GLU A 10 26.19 -41.43 -36.51
N LYS A 11 25.18 -41.87 -35.73
CA LYS A 11 24.64 -43.24 -35.49
C LYS A 11 25.23 -44.20 -34.44
N GLY A 12 24.29 -44.77 -33.65
CA GLY A 12 24.40 -46.03 -32.87
C GLY A 12 23.88 -45.88 -31.43
N ARG A 13 22.58 -46.03 -31.11
CA ARG A 13 21.75 -47.25 -30.92
C ARG A 13 22.22 -48.19 -29.80
N SER A 14 21.46 -48.25 -28.70
CA SER A 14 21.11 -49.45 -27.89
C SER A 14 20.44 -48.97 -26.57
N ASP A 15 19.12 -48.97 -26.44
CA ASP A 15 18.23 -50.12 -26.17
C ASP A 15 18.33 -50.63 -24.71
N LYS A 16 17.30 -50.34 -23.91
CA LYS A 16 16.88 -51.09 -22.71
C LYS A 16 15.57 -50.52 -22.16
N SER A 17 14.44 -50.98 -22.72
CA SER A 17 13.29 -51.42 -21.92
C SER A 17 12.20 -52.00 -22.81
N LYS A 18 12.31 -53.32 -23.04
CA LYS A 18 11.16 -54.23 -23.12
C LYS A 18 10.25 -53.94 -21.90
N VAL A 19 8.93 -54.05 -21.95
CA VAL A 19 8.20 -55.33 -21.88
C VAL A 19 6.69 -55.04 -22.05
N MET A 20 6.07 -55.76 -23.02
CA MET A 20 4.63 -56.13 -23.14
C MET A 20 3.64 -55.00 -23.47
N ALA A 21 2.67 -55.14 -24.39
CA ALA A 21 1.90 -56.34 -24.71
C ALA A 21 1.45 -56.43 -26.18
N LYS A 22 1.27 -57.69 -26.56
CA LYS A 22 0.86 -58.25 -27.84
C LYS A 22 -0.58 -57.90 -28.25
N ARG A 23 -0.76 -57.79 -29.57
CA ARG A 23 -1.78 -58.41 -30.46
C ARG A 23 -3.23 -58.42 -29.95
N TYR A 24 -4.15 -57.96 -30.79
CA TYR A 24 -4.86 -58.84 -31.74
C TYR A 24 -5.45 -58.01 -32.90
N SER A 25 -5.23 -58.48 -34.12
CA SER A 25 -5.93 -58.06 -35.33
C SER A 25 -6.64 -59.28 -35.88
N LEU A 26 -7.94 -59.17 -36.18
CA LEU A 26 -8.60 -60.03 -37.15
C LEU A 26 -9.42 -59.15 -38.10
N ARG A 27 -9.08 -59.26 -39.40
CA ARG A 27 -9.76 -58.70 -40.56
C ARG A 27 -10.94 -59.58 -40.99
N LYS A 28 -11.97 -58.95 -41.59
CA LYS A 28 -12.81 -59.36 -42.77
C LYS A 28 -14.16 -58.61 -42.65
N ARG A 29 -14.92 -58.19 -43.68
CA ARG A 29 -14.84 -58.12 -45.16
C ARG A 29 -16.11 -57.32 -45.61
N ILE A 30 -15.99 -56.53 -46.67
CA ILE A 30 -16.97 -56.23 -47.76
C ILE A 30 -18.29 -55.47 -47.45
N ALA A 31 -18.56 -54.55 -48.39
CA ALA A 31 -19.64 -53.59 -48.64
C ALA A 31 -21.11 -54.07 -48.59
N GLY A 32 -22.02 -53.11 -48.32
CA GLY A 32 -23.45 -53.16 -48.63
C GLY A 32 -24.25 -52.00 -47.99
N ALA A 33 -24.86 -51.14 -48.81
CA ALA A 33 -25.84 -50.04 -48.60
C ALA A 33 -26.64 -50.04 -47.26
N GLY A 34 -26.92 -48.92 -46.56
CA GLY A 34 -27.41 -47.58 -46.94
C GLY A 34 -27.86 -46.83 -45.65
N PRO A 35 -28.24 -45.54 -45.71
CA PRO A 35 -27.94 -44.56 -44.65
C PRO A 35 -29.06 -44.35 -43.62
N GLY A 36 -28.70 -44.01 -42.38
CA GLY A 36 -29.65 -43.61 -41.34
C GLY A 36 -28.98 -43.03 -40.09
N ASN A 37 -29.00 -41.70 -39.98
CA ASN A 37 -28.47 -40.89 -38.88
C ASN A 37 -28.84 -41.38 -37.46
N ARG A 38 -27.85 -41.42 -36.57
CA ARG A 38 -27.89 -40.88 -35.18
C ARG A 38 -26.51 -41.01 -34.50
N LYS A 39 -25.63 -40.03 -34.73
CA LYS A 39 -24.45 -39.84 -33.86
C LYS A 39 -24.93 -39.25 -32.53
N ARG A 40 -24.96 -40.07 -31.48
CA ARG A 40 -24.96 -39.56 -30.09
C ARG A 40 -23.64 -38.82 -29.87
N LYS A 41 -23.70 -37.48 -29.80
CA LYS A 41 -22.58 -36.65 -29.33
C LYS A 41 -22.46 -36.85 -27.81
N TYR A 42 -21.36 -37.45 -27.36
CA TYR A 42 -20.89 -37.22 -26.00
C TYR A 42 -20.42 -35.77 -25.93
N ARG A 43 -21.08 -34.95 -25.11
CA ARG A 43 -20.64 -33.59 -24.78
C ARG A 43 -19.67 -33.73 -23.61
N THR A 44 -18.39 -33.48 -23.83
CA THR A 44 -17.40 -33.39 -22.77
C THR A 44 -17.43 -31.97 -22.20
N ASP A 45 -18.01 -31.81 -21.00
CA ASP A 45 -18.13 -30.56 -20.26
C ASP A 45 -16.78 -30.11 -19.64
N VAL A 46 -15.79 -29.80 -20.49
CA VAL A 46 -14.44 -29.39 -20.05
C VAL A 46 -14.38 -27.91 -19.62
N GLY A 47 -15.40 -27.10 -19.95
CA GLY A 47 -15.44 -25.66 -19.67
C GLY A 47 -15.84 -25.26 -18.25
N ASP A 48 -16.28 -26.21 -17.42
CA ASP A 48 -16.80 -25.93 -16.07
C ASP A 48 -15.74 -26.08 -14.96
N TYR A 49 -14.55 -26.57 -15.29
CA TYR A 49 -13.47 -26.84 -14.34
C TYR A 49 -12.35 -25.80 -14.46
N PHE A 50 -11.73 -25.47 -13.32
CA PHE A 50 -10.51 -24.67 -13.31
C PHE A 50 -9.36 -25.43 -13.98
N GLN A 51 -8.62 -24.76 -14.86
CA GLN A 51 -7.42 -25.29 -15.50
C GLN A 51 -6.17 -24.59 -14.94
N VAL A 52 -5.07 -25.33 -14.78
CA VAL A 52 -3.81 -24.77 -14.25
C VAL A 52 -3.08 -23.93 -15.30
N GLU A 53 -3.17 -24.31 -16.58
CA GLU A 53 -2.33 -23.77 -17.67
C GLU A 53 -2.89 -22.51 -18.34
N ASN A 54 -4.13 -22.12 -18.03
CA ASN A 54 -4.73 -20.89 -18.53
C ASN A 54 -5.13 -20.01 -17.34
N SER A 55 -5.05 -18.69 -17.49
CA SER A 55 -5.55 -17.70 -16.52
C SER A 55 -7.08 -17.71 -16.48
N ASP A 56 -7.63 -18.88 -16.12
CA ASP A 56 -9.04 -19.16 -16.13
C ASP A 56 -9.64 -18.62 -14.84
N ASP A 57 -10.06 -17.36 -14.91
CA ASP A 57 -10.76 -16.69 -13.84
C ASP A 57 -12.13 -17.36 -13.64
N GLY A 58 -12.53 -17.47 -12.38
CA GLY A 58 -13.81 -18.03 -12.00
C GLY A 58 -14.15 -17.69 -10.56
N GLU A 59 -15.35 -18.07 -10.16
CA GLU A 59 -15.83 -17.81 -8.81
C GLU A 59 -16.00 -19.13 -8.06
N ILE A 60 -15.65 -19.14 -6.78
CA ILE A 60 -15.98 -20.21 -5.84
C ILE A 60 -16.80 -19.65 -4.68
N LYS A 61 -17.51 -20.54 -4.00
CA LYS A 61 -18.31 -20.22 -2.81
C LYS A 61 -17.69 -20.86 -1.58
N VAL A 62 -17.65 -20.14 -0.48
CA VAL A 62 -17.18 -20.65 0.82
C VAL A 62 -18.31 -20.50 1.83
N ARG A 63 -18.81 -21.60 2.35
CA ARG A 63 -19.85 -21.65 3.37
C ARG A 63 -19.21 -21.79 4.75
N THR A 64 -19.48 -20.82 5.62
CA THR A 64 -19.05 -20.82 7.02
C THR A 64 -19.94 -21.72 7.88
N ALA A 65 -19.49 -22.04 9.10
CA ALA A 65 -20.27 -22.82 10.07
C ALA A 65 -21.60 -22.16 10.48
N THR A 66 -21.72 -20.84 10.35
CA THR A 66 -22.98 -20.10 10.63
C THR A 66 -23.98 -20.17 9.46
N GLY A 67 -23.58 -20.75 8.33
CA GLY A 67 -24.38 -20.83 7.10
C GLY A 67 -24.17 -19.67 6.13
N LYS A 68 -23.40 -18.63 6.50
CA LYS A 68 -23.03 -17.51 5.60
C LYS A 68 -22.20 -18.03 4.42
N ILE A 69 -22.50 -17.54 3.21
CA ILE A 69 -21.78 -17.88 1.97
C ILE A 69 -20.99 -16.65 1.50
N ILE A 70 -19.72 -16.87 1.19
CA ILE A 70 -18.77 -15.87 0.67
C ILE A 70 -18.42 -16.27 -0.76
N CYS A 71 -18.46 -15.32 -1.69
CA CYS A 71 -18.05 -15.54 -3.07
C CYS A 71 -16.63 -14.97 -3.26
N LEU A 72 -15.71 -15.78 -3.79
CA LEU A 72 -14.34 -15.39 -4.06
C LEU A 72 -14.03 -15.54 -5.55
N GLN A 73 -13.51 -14.49 -6.16
CA GLN A 73 -12.92 -14.54 -7.50
C GLN A 73 -11.51 -15.12 -7.41
N VAL A 74 -11.25 -16.17 -8.19
CA VAL A 74 -10.07 -17.03 -8.08
C VAL A 74 -9.60 -17.49 -9.45
N LYS A 75 -8.33 -17.88 -9.52
CA LYS A 75 -7.70 -18.51 -10.69
C LYS A 75 -7.51 -20.00 -10.46
N GLY A 76 -7.47 -20.78 -11.54
CA GLY A 76 -7.17 -22.21 -11.43
C GLY A 76 -5.79 -22.51 -10.81
N SER A 77 -4.83 -21.59 -10.94
CA SER A 77 -3.51 -21.67 -10.32
C SER A 77 -3.46 -21.22 -8.85
N ASP A 78 -4.56 -20.69 -8.29
CA ASP A 78 -4.58 -20.28 -6.89
C ASP A 78 -4.48 -21.50 -5.97
N THR A 79 -3.57 -21.41 -5.00
CA THR A 79 -3.41 -22.44 -3.98
C THR A 79 -4.47 -22.31 -2.90
N ILE A 80 -4.77 -23.41 -2.21
CA ILE A 80 -5.65 -23.40 -1.03
C ILE A 80 -5.12 -22.46 0.06
N GLY A 81 -3.80 -22.34 0.22
CA GLY A 81 -3.19 -21.35 1.10
C GLY A 81 -3.58 -19.91 0.71
N ARG A 82 -3.49 -19.56 -0.58
CA ARG A 82 -3.91 -18.24 -1.05
C ARG A 82 -5.40 -17.97 -0.81
N LEU A 83 -6.25 -18.98 -0.98
CA LEU A 83 -7.68 -18.86 -0.65
C LEU A 83 -7.91 -18.57 0.83
N LYS A 84 -7.16 -19.21 1.73
CA LYS A 84 -7.27 -18.94 3.18
C LYS A 84 -6.88 -17.50 3.53
N LEU A 85 -5.85 -16.95 2.89
CA LEU A 85 -5.50 -15.53 3.06
C LEU A 85 -6.63 -14.60 2.59
N ASN A 86 -7.26 -14.90 1.45
CA ASN A 86 -8.41 -14.13 0.97
C ASN A 86 -9.60 -14.21 1.93
N ILE A 87 -9.88 -15.38 2.49
CA ILE A 87 -10.93 -15.57 3.50
C ILE A 87 -10.60 -14.80 4.78
N GLN A 88 -9.33 -14.80 5.21
CA GLN A 88 -8.90 -14.03 6.38
C GLN A 88 -9.18 -12.54 6.18
N ALA A 89 -8.89 -12.00 4.99
CA ALA A 89 -9.13 -10.59 4.69
C ALA A 89 -10.63 -10.21 4.69
N VAL A 90 -11.54 -11.16 4.44
CA VAL A 90 -12.99 -10.90 4.34
C VAL A 90 -13.74 -11.21 5.64
N GLU A 91 -13.38 -12.28 6.35
CA GLU A 91 -14.09 -12.77 7.54
C GLU A 91 -13.33 -12.55 8.86
N ASP A 92 -12.10 -12.03 8.80
CA ASP A 92 -11.22 -11.87 9.98
C ASP A 92 -10.99 -13.18 10.76
N ILE A 93 -10.96 -14.31 10.03
CA ILE A 93 -10.62 -15.62 10.60
C ILE A 93 -9.14 -15.88 10.29
N PRO A 94 -8.26 -16.04 11.30
CA PRO A 94 -6.83 -16.26 11.08
C PRO A 94 -6.53 -17.50 10.23
N PHE A 95 -5.56 -17.40 9.32
CA PHE A 95 -5.17 -18.45 8.37
C PHE A 95 -5.00 -19.85 8.98
N ASP A 96 -4.38 -19.92 10.15
CA ASP A 96 -4.08 -21.17 10.86
C ASP A 96 -5.31 -21.78 11.56
N GLU A 97 -6.36 -20.98 11.74
CA GLU A 97 -7.67 -21.42 12.25
C GLU A 97 -8.58 -21.92 11.14
N GLN A 98 -8.23 -21.69 9.87
CA GLN A 98 -9.07 -22.07 8.74
C GLN A 98 -8.81 -23.50 8.26
N GLU A 99 -9.88 -24.29 8.22
CA GLU A 99 -9.91 -25.59 7.57
C GLU A 99 -10.91 -25.59 6.43
N LEU A 100 -10.39 -25.62 5.20
CA LEU A 100 -11.20 -25.71 4.00
C LEU A 100 -11.46 -27.17 3.65
N ILE A 101 -12.75 -27.50 3.55
CA ILE A 101 -13.23 -28.82 3.23
C ILE A 101 -14.00 -28.81 1.93
N PHE A 102 -13.66 -29.72 1.03
CA PHE A 102 -14.39 -29.99 -0.20
C PHE A 102 -14.56 -31.49 -0.39
N ASN A 103 -15.77 -31.94 -0.77
CA ASN A 103 -16.11 -33.36 -0.90
C ASN A 103 -15.67 -34.23 0.31
N LYS A 104 -15.88 -33.71 1.53
CA LYS A 104 -15.51 -34.35 2.80
C LYS A 104 -14.00 -34.55 3.01
N ARG A 105 -13.15 -33.87 2.24
CA ARG A 105 -11.68 -33.89 2.41
C ARG A 105 -11.19 -32.53 2.86
N VAL A 106 -10.30 -32.52 3.84
CA VAL A 106 -9.52 -31.33 4.22
C VAL A 106 -8.50 -31.07 3.13
N LEU A 107 -8.40 -29.82 2.70
CA LEU A 107 -7.52 -29.42 1.61
C LEU A 107 -6.21 -28.86 2.16
N GLU A 108 -5.10 -29.38 1.65
CA GLU A 108 -3.76 -28.93 2.00
C GLU A 108 -3.42 -27.62 1.30
N ASN A 109 -2.64 -26.78 1.98
CA ASN A 109 -2.33 -25.41 1.53
C ASN A 109 -1.58 -25.36 0.19
N ILE A 110 -0.81 -26.41 -0.14
CA ILE A 110 0.04 -26.46 -1.34
C ILE A 110 -0.73 -26.75 -2.63
N ASN A 111 -1.93 -27.34 -2.54
CA ASN A 111 -2.68 -27.77 -3.71
C ASN A 111 -3.30 -26.57 -4.43
N THR A 112 -3.34 -26.58 -5.76
CA THR A 112 -4.08 -25.59 -6.55
C THR A 112 -5.51 -26.02 -6.82
N LEU A 113 -6.40 -25.08 -7.15
CA LEU A 113 -7.78 -25.39 -7.54
C LEU A 113 -7.86 -26.27 -8.80
N GLY A 114 -6.96 -26.04 -9.76
CA GLY A 114 -6.86 -26.82 -10.98
C GLY A 114 -6.38 -28.25 -10.73
N ASP A 115 -5.36 -28.45 -9.88
CA ASP A 115 -4.85 -29.79 -9.52
C ASP A 115 -5.93 -30.62 -8.80
N LEU A 116 -6.78 -29.97 -8.02
CA LEU A 116 -7.88 -30.58 -7.30
C LEU A 116 -9.11 -30.86 -8.19
N GLY A 117 -9.10 -30.44 -9.46
CA GLY A 117 -10.22 -30.63 -10.38
C GLY A 117 -11.50 -29.94 -9.89
N ILE A 118 -11.37 -28.74 -9.32
CA ILE A 118 -12.51 -27.99 -8.78
C ILE A 118 -13.32 -27.37 -9.92
N LYS A 119 -14.65 -27.50 -9.84
CA LYS A 119 -15.56 -26.79 -10.76
C LYS A 119 -15.72 -25.34 -10.36
N LYS A 120 -15.90 -24.45 -11.33
CA LYS A 120 -16.41 -23.10 -11.08
C LYS A 120 -17.75 -23.19 -10.33
N GLN A 121 -18.02 -22.22 -9.46
CA GLN A 121 -19.19 -22.17 -8.56
C GLN A 121 -19.24 -23.27 -7.49
N SER A 122 -18.19 -24.08 -7.34
CA SER A 122 -18.11 -25.07 -6.26
C SER A 122 -18.20 -24.43 -4.89
N THR A 123 -18.87 -25.11 -3.95
CA THR A 123 -19.01 -24.65 -2.56
C THR A 123 -18.10 -25.44 -1.64
N PHE A 124 -17.16 -24.74 -1.01
CA PHE A 124 -16.29 -25.22 0.04
C PHE A 124 -16.96 -25.01 1.40
N THR A 125 -16.67 -25.87 2.36
CA THR A 125 -17.07 -25.66 3.76
C THR A 125 -15.85 -25.16 4.54
N LEU A 126 -15.98 -24.01 5.19
CA LEU A 126 -14.98 -23.47 6.10
C LEU A 126 -15.34 -23.90 7.52
N MET A 127 -14.46 -24.69 8.13
CA MET A 127 -14.51 -25.00 9.55
C MET A 127 -13.39 -24.26 10.27
N ARG A 128 -13.68 -23.81 11.49
CA ARG A 128 -12.67 -23.22 12.37
C ARG A 128 -12.02 -24.33 13.18
N LYS A 129 -10.71 -24.51 13.05
CA LYS A 129 -9.95 -25.39 13.93
C LYS A 129 -10.06 -24.85 15.35
N SER A 130 -10.29 -25.75 16.31
CA SER A 130 -10.13 -25.40 17.72
C SER A 130 -8.67 -25.07 17.94
N VAL A 131 -8.36 -23.79 18.06
CA VAL A 131 -7.05 -23.31 18.47
C VAL A 131 -6.92 -23.45 19.97
N ASP A 132 -5.76 -23.89 20.44
CA ASP A 132 -5.39 -23.90 21.86
C ASP A 132 -5.20 -22.46 22.35
N LEU A 133 -6.29 -21.69 22.36
CA LEU A 133 -6.31 -20.36 22.90
C LEU A 133 -6.26 -20.47 24.42
N MET A 134 -5.32 -19.74 25.00
CA MET A 134 -5.24 -19.50 26.43
C MET A 134 -5.68 -18.07 26.72
N GLU A 135 -6.42 -17.92 27.81
CA GLU A 135 -6.75 -16.58 28.31
C GLU A 135 -5.60 -16.10 29.18
N ILE A 136 -5.11 -14.88 28.94
CA ILE A 136 -4.16 -14.19 29.82
C ILE A 136 -4.74 -12.86 30.27
N PHE A 137 -4.23 -12.33 31.38
CA PHE A 137 -4.67 -11.06 31.95
C PHE A 137 -3.53 -10.06 31.95
N VAL A 138 -3.80 -8.84 31.53
CA VAL A 138 -2.83 -7.74 31.58
C VAL A 138 -3.34 -6.67 32.53
N ASN A 139 -2.59 -6.47 33.61
CA ASN A 139 -2.89 -5.50 34.65
C ASN A 139 -2.26 -4.14 34.30
N SER A 140 -3.04 -3.07 34.46
CA SER A 140 -2.52 -1.70 34.44
C SER A 140 -2.75 -1.06 35.81
N SER A 141 -1.85 -0.19 36.24
CA SER A 141 -1.88 0.45 37.57
C SER A 141 -3.12 1.30 37.85
N THR A 142 -3.95 1.61 36.85
CA THR A 142 -5.07 2.55 36.96
C THR A 142 -6.41 2.02 36.45
N LYS A 143 -6.50 0.75 36.02
CA LYS A 143 -7.71 0.20 35.36
C LYS A 143 -7.94 -1.29 35.66
N LYS A 144 -9.17 -1.75 35.35
CA LYS A 144 -9.57 -3.17 35.37
C LYS A 144 -8.63 -4.01 34.47
N PRO A 145 -8.27 -5.24 34.87
CA PRO A 145 -7.44 -6.14 34.06
C PRO A 145 -8.02 -6.38 32.67
N ILE A 146 -7.17 -6.32 31.65
CA ILE A 146 -7.53 -6.61 30.26
C ILE A 146 -7.41 -8.12 30.06
N SER A 147 -8.50 -8.79 29.64
CA SER A 147 -8.47 -10.19 29.22
C SER A 147 -8.17 -10.28 27.73
N LEU A 148 -7.19 -11.14 27.38
CA LEU A 148 -6.79 -11.46 26.02
C LEU A 148 -6.87 -12.95 25.78
N SER A 149 -7.41 -13.34 24.63
CA SER A 149 -7.39 -14.72 24.14
C SER A 149 -6.23 -14.84 23.15
N VAL A 150 -5.21 -15.61 23.52
CA VAL A 150 -3.91 -15.66 22.81
C VAL A 150 -3.47 -17.09 22.56
N LYS A 151 -2.60 -17.29 21.56
CA LYS A 151 -1.93 -18.58 21.31
C LYS A 151 -0.60 -18.62 22.07
N PRO A 152 -0.16 -19.78 22.59
CA PRO A 152 1.14 -19.89 23.26
C PRO A 152 2.33 -19.46 22.37
N LYS A 153 2.19 -19.59 21.05
CA LYS A 153 3.19 -19.18 20.05
C LYS A 153 3.07 -17.70 19.61
N ASN A 154 2.10 -16.94 20.11
CA ASN A 154 2.06 -15.51 19.79
C ASN A 154 3.30 -14.82 20.31
N THR A 155 3.84 -13.93 19.49
CA THR A 155 4.94 -13.05 19.89
C THR A 155 4.44 -11.98 20.83
N ILE A 156 5.34 -11.35 21.58
CA ILE A 156 4.99 -10.20 22.41
C ILE A 156 4.54 -9.01 21.56
N ALA A 157 5.06 -8.86 20.34
CA ALA A 157 4.55 -7.88 19.37
C ALA A 157 3.06 -8.11 19.07
N ASP A 158 2.67 -9.36 18.76
CA ASP A 158 1.26 -9.71 18.50
C ASP A 158 0.37 -9.34 19.70
N VAL A 159 0.83 -9.66 20.92
CA VAL A 159 0.08 -9.39 22.15
C VAL A 159 -0.09 -7.88 22.37
N LYS A 160 0.94 -7.07 22.11
CA LYS A 160 0.86 -5.61 22.20
C LYS A 160 -0.09 -5.02 21.15
N GLU A 161 -0.12 -5.59 19.95
CA GLU A 161 -1.05 -5.18 18.89
C GLU A 161 -2.50 -5.50 19.28
N MET A 162 -2.76 -6.72 19.77
CA MET A 162 -4.08 -7.12 20.31
C MET A 162 -4.52 -6.21 21.46
N MET A 163 -3.59 -5.78 22.30
CA MET A 163 -3.86 -4.80 23.36
C MET A 163 -4.19 -3.41 22.80
N CYS A 164 -3.41 -2.93 21.82
CA CYS A 164 -3.63 -1.63 21.17
C CYS A 164 -5.05 -1.52 20.62
N LEU A 165 -5.55 -2.58 19.97
CA LEU A 165 -6.92 -2.66 19.48
C LEU A 165 -7.99 -2.55 20.58
N LYS A 166 -7.71 -3.05 21.79
CA LYS A 166 -8.66 -3.04 22.93
C LYS A 166 -8.62 -1.78 23.78
N ASN A 167 -7.47 -1.12 23.91
CA ASN A 167 -7.27 -0.05 24.91
C ASN A 167 -6.69 1.25 24.33
N SER A 168 -6.45 1.31 23.02
CA SER A 168 -5.89 2.46 22.29
C SER A 168 -4.53 2.94 22.81
N ILE A 169 -3.73 2.04 23.41
CA ILE A 169 -2.34 2.32 23.80
C ILE A 169 -1.42 1.93 22.64
N PRO A 170 -0.65 2.86 22.04
CA PRO A 170 0.28 2.54 20.97
C PRO A 170 1.32 1.47 21.37
N VAL A 171 1.67 0.56 20.46
CA VAL A 171 2.54 -0.61 20.72
C VAL A 171 3.90 -0.22 21.28
N ASP A 172 4.46 0.89 20.80
CA ASP A 172 5.73 1.49 21.20
C ASP A 172 5.73 2.08 22.62
N GLU A 173 4.56 2.50 23.11
CA GLU A 173 4.35 2.94 24.49
C GLU A 173 4.19 1.76 25.48
N GLN A 174 3.94 0.54 24.97
CA GLN A 174 3.65 -0.63 25.81
C GLN A 174 4.93 -1.36 26.25
N VAL A 175 5.07 -1.55 27.56
CA VAL A 175 6.06 -2.45 28.16
C VAL A 175 5.33 -3.54 28.93
N LEU A 176 5.46 -4.77 28.46
CA LEU A 176 4.93 -5.94 29.16
C LEU A 176 6.01 -6.54 30.05
N ILE A 177 5.62 -6.82 31.29
CA ILE A 177 6.47 -7.40 32.32
C ILE A 177 5.81 -8.66 32.86
N PHE A 178 6.60 -9.73 32.96
CA PHE A 178 6.19 -11.00 33.57
C PHE A 178 7.35 -11.59 34.36
N ASN A 179 7.10 -12.10 35.56
CA ASN A 179 8.14 -12.63 36.46
C ASN A 179 9.35 -11.70 36.64
N ASN A 180 9.11 -10.40 36.82
CA ASN A 180 10.13 -9.36 36.91
C ASN A 180 11.04 -9.20 35.68
N MET A 181 10.65 -9.73 34.53
CA MET A 181 11.36 -9.57 33.25
C MET A 181 10.55 -8.69 32.30
N VAL A 182 11.23 -7.77 31.61
CA VAL A 182 10.65 -7.04 30.47
C VAL A 182 10.65 -7.97 29.26
N LEU A 183 9.48 -8.12 28.64
CA LEU A 183 9.30 -9.05 27.52
C LEU A 183 9.67 -8.36 26.20
N GLY A 184 10.61 -8.96 25.46
CA GLY A 184 11.05 -8.47 24.15
C GLY A 184 10.09 -8.90 23.03
N ASP A 185 9.92 -8.03 22.03
CA ASP A 185 8.88 -8.14 21.00
C ASP A 185 8.94 -9.42 20.17
N SER A 186 10.16 -9.93 19.90
CA SER A 186 10.37 -11.13 19.08
C SER A 186 10.14 -12.46 19.81
N GLY A 187 10.12 -12.46 21.15
CA GLY A 187 9.91 -13.69 21.92
C GLY A 187 8.43 -14.07 21.96
N THR A 188 8.14 -15.37 22.06
CA THR A 188 6.77 -15.88 22.19
C THR A 188 6.33 -15.99 23.65
N LEU A 189 5.02 -16.06 23.88
CA LEU A 189 4.47 -16.29 25.23
C LEU A 189 5.02 -17.58 25.86
N CYS A 190 5.20 -18.65 25.07
CA CYS A 190 5.86 -19.88 25.48
C CYS A 190 7.31 -19.66 25.93
N ASP A 191 8.11 -18.88 25.18
CA ASP A 191 9.52 -18.63 25.49
C ASP A 191 9.68 -17.93 26.86
N PHE A 192 8.70 -17.12 27.24
CA PHE A 192 8.65 -16.44 28.54
C PHE A 192 7.89 -17.22 29.62
N HIS A 193 7.51 -18.47 29.34
CA HIS A 193 6.73 -19.33 30.24
C HIS A 193 5.40 -18.73 30.69
N VAL A 194 4.79 -17.88 29.84
CA VAL A 194 3.45 -17.37 30.07
C VAL A 194 2.46 -18.49 29.77
N SER A 195 1.64 -18.83 30.77
CA SER A 195 0.65 -19.91 30.70
C SER A 195 -0.78 -19.39 30.88
N ARG A 196 -1.77 -20.27 30.72
CA ARG A 196 -3.19 -19.93 30.88
C ARG A 196 -3.44 -19.27 32.24
N LYS A 197 -4.19 -18.16 32.22
CA LYS A 197 -4.52 -17.27 33.33
C LYS A 197 -3.33 -16.50 33.94
N SER A 198 -2.18 -16.48 33.28
CA SER A 198 -1.05 -15.66 33.70
C SER A 198 -1.43 -14.18 33.74
N LYS A 199 -0.84 -13.45 34.70
CA LYS A 199 -1.05 -12.02 34.90
C LYS A 199 0.22 -11.27 34.53
N LEU A 200 0.18 -10.55 33.42
CA LEU A 200 1.24 -9.67 32.97
C LEU A 200 1.00 -8.27 33.52
N THR A 201 2.06 -7.52 33.72
CA THR A 201 1.98 -6.11 34.09
C THR A 201 2.27 -5.27 32.86
N LEU A 202 1.35 -4.36 32.54
CA LEU A 202 1.57 -3.31 31.56
C LEU A 202 2.12 -2.07 32.28
N MET A 203 3.36 -1.75 31.99
CA MET A 203 3.91 -0.42 32.24
C MET A 203 3.83 0.39 30.95
N ARG A 204 3.50 1.68 31.07
CA ARG A 204 3.63 2.61 29.96
C ARG A 204 5.04 3.17 30.01
N ARG A 205 5.79 3.03 28.90
CA ARG A 205 6.92 3.92 28.68
C ARG A 205 6.39 5.35 28.77
N PRO A 206 7.15 6.28 29.40
CA PRO A 206 6.85 7.69 29.22
C PRO A 206 6.67 7.92 27.73
N LYS A 207 5.66 8.71 27.36
CA LYS A 207 5.68 9.33 26.03
C LYS A 207 6.99 10.13 25.94
N LEU A 208 8.05 9.49 25.44
CA LEU A 208 8.81 10.09 24.36
C LEU A 208 7.76 10.57 23.37
N ILE A 209 7.98 11.69 22.71
CA ILE A 209 7.00 12.27 21.79
C ILE A 209 6.90 11.32 20.57
N SER A 210 6.32 10.15 20.79
CA SER A 210 6.53 8.93 20.03
C SER A 210 5.49 8.93 18.94
N GLY A 211 5.99 8.93 17.72
CA GLY A 211 5.28 9.37 16.54
C GLY A 211 5.87 10.66 15.98
N ILE A 212 6.62 11.47 16.71
CA ILE A 212 7.39 12.58 16.12
C ILE A 212 8.81 12.10 15.84
N MET A 213 9.07 11.77 14.58
CA MET A 213 10.42 11.65 14.05
C MET A 213 11.00 13.07 13.90
N ILE A 214 12.29 13.22 14.18
CA ILE A 214 13.07 14.43 13.92
C ILE A 214 14.01 14.13 12.75
N PHE A 215 13.93 14.92 11.69
CA PHE A 215 14.85 14.85 10.55
C PHE A 215 15.38 16.24 10.22
N CYS A 216 16.48 16.26 9.48
CA CYS A 216 17.11 17.50 9.05
C CYS A 216 16.69 17.83 7.62
N ILE A 217 16.41 19.09 7.36
CA ILE A 217 16.27 19.64 6.02
C ILE A 217 17.46 20.55 5.77
N MET A 218 18.20 20.28 4.69
CA MET A 218 19.33 21.08 4.25
C MET A 218 18.95 21.90 3.02
N THR A 219 19.25 23.19 3.06
CA THR A 219 19.18 24.06 1.87
C THR A 219 20.58 24.17 1.21
N PRO A 220 20.66 24.50 -0.10
CA PRO A 220 21.93 24.74 -0.80
C PRO A 220 22.79 25.84 -0.18
N THR A 221 22.18 26.74 0.59
CA THR A 221 22.85 27.82 1.34
C THR A 221 23.30 27.40 2.75
N VAL A 222 23.27 26.10 3.06
CA VAL A 222 23.75 25.49 4.32
C VAL A 222 22.95 25.92 5.55
N GLU A 223 21.63 26.11 5.43
CA GLU A 223 20.76 26.15 6.60
C GLU A 223 20.28 24.74 6.93
N ILE A 224 20.52 24.31 8.18
CA ILE A 224 20.03 23.04 8.73
C ILE A 224 18.81 23.34 9.59
N ILE A 225 17.66 22.82 9.19
CA ILE A 225 16.42 22.93 9.97
C ILE A 225 16.05 21.57 10.52
N PHE A 226 15.79 21.52 11.82
CA PHE A 226 15.17 20.37 12.47
C PHE A 226 13.66 20.47 12.29
N ASP A 227 13.07 19.53 11.56
CA ASP A 227 11.62 19.38 11.49
C ASP A 227 11.18 18.10 12.17
N SER A 228 9.90 18.09 12.52
CA SER A 228 9.27 17.11 13.38
C SER A 228 8.01 16.61 12.67
N GLY A 229 7.95 15.31 12.39
CA GLY A 229 6.88 14.72 11.58
C GLY A 229 6.53 13.31 12.01
N LYS A 230 5.39 12.81 11.53
CA LYS A 230 4.99 11.41 11.75
C LYS A 230 5.34 10.56 10.54
N PRO A 231 5.59 9.25 10.69
CA PRO A 231 5.81 8.35 9.55
C PRO A 231 4.68 8.43 8.51
N LEU A 232 3.43 8.65 8.96
CA LEU A 232 2.25 8.79 8.12
C LEU A 232 2.01 10.22 7.60
N ASP A 233 2.82 11.21 7.99
CA ASP A 233 2.71 12.56 7.43
C ASP A 233 3.04 12.50 5.93
N THR A 234 2.21 13.15 5.11
CA THR A 234 2.44 13.23 3.67
C THR A 234 3.51 14.27 3.34
N ILE A 235 4.19 14.10 2.21
CA ILE A 235 5.15 15.10 1.71
C ILE A 235 4.48 16.47 1.53
N SER A 236 3.21 16.50 1.10
CA SER A 236 2.43 17.76 1.04
C SER A 236 2.33 18.46 2.39
N SER A 237 2.06 17.70 3.47
CA SER A 237 1.97 18.25 4.81
C SER A 237 3.32 18.75 5.33
N LEU A 238 4.42 18.10 4.95
CA LEU A 238 5.78 18.57 5.26
C LEU A 238 6.08 19.88 4.54
N LYS A 239 5.77 19.99 3.24
CA LYS A 239 5.98 21.24 2.49
C LYS A 239 5.21 22.42 3.09
N ALA A 240 3.99 22.19 3.57
CA ALA A 240 3.23 23.21 4.27
C ALA A 240 3.89 23.66 5.59
N LYS A 241 4.50 22.73 6.35
CA LYS A 241 5.30 23.08 7.55
C LYS A 241 6.53 23.92 7.19
N ILE A 242 7.23 23.55 6.12
CA ILE A 242 8.39 24.30 5.61
C ILE A 242 7.97 25.71 5.18
N GLU A 243 6.83 25.87 4.50
CA GLU A 243 6.31 27.18 4.11
C GLU A 243 6.09 28.07 5.34
N GLY A 244 5.51 27.53 6.41
CA GLY A 244 5.29 28.28 7.65
C GLY A 244 6.57 28.74 8.35
N ARG A 245 7.69 28.04 8.14
CA ARG A 245 8.99 28.34 8.78
C ARG A 245 9.91 29.21 7.92
N MET A 246 9.97 28.93 6.62
CA MET A 246 10.92 29.56 5.69
C MET A 246 10.26 30.56 4.72
N HIS A 247 8.93 30.66 4.73
CA HIS A 247 8.16 31.50 3.81
C HIS A 247 8.34 31.15 2.31
N ILE A 248 8.84 29.95 2.01
CA ILE A 248 8.94 29.40 0.65
C ILE A 248 7.59 28.75 0.32
N SER A 249 6.93 29.19 -0.76
CA SER A 249 5.62 28.66 -1.13
C SER A 249 5.69 27.16 -1.46
N VAL A 250 4.65 26.38 -1.16
CA VAL A 250 4.64 24.91 -1.35
C VAL A 250 4.96 24.50 -2.80
N ASP A 251 4.52 25.29 -3.77
CA ASP A 251 4.76 25.11 -5.21
C ASP A 251 6.19 25.48 -5.64
N GLU A 252 6.94 26.18 -4.80
CA GLU A 252 8.35 26.50 -5.00
C GLU A 252 9.29 25.47 -4.32
N GLN A 253 8.75 24.49 -3.60
CA GLN A 253 9.54 23.52 -2.83
C GLN A 253 9.67 22.17 -3.55
N GLU A 254 10.91 21.71 -3.68
CA GLU A 254 11.23 20.35 -4.11
C GLU A 254 12.10 19.68 -3.06
N LEU A 255 11.58 18.59 -2.48
CA LEU A 255 12.27 17.82 -1.46
C LEU A 255 12.90 16.60 -2.13
N ILE A 256 14.15 16.32 -1.75
CA ILE A 256 14.93 15.21 -2.28
C ILE A 256 15.48 14.39 -1.11
N PHE A 257 15.36 13.07 -1.19
CA PHE A 257 15.95 12.12 -0.26
C PHE A 257 16.55 10.97 -1.05
N GLU A 258 17.80 10.59 -0.78
CA GLU A 258 18.49 9.51 -1.49
C GLU A 258 18.33 9.59 -3.03
N GLU A 259 18.64 10.77 -3.59
CA GLU A 259 18.52 11.06 -5.04
C GLU A 259 17.09 11.00 -5.61
N THR A 260 16.08 10.82 -4.76
CA THR A 260 14.68 10.72 -5.16
C THR A 260 13.92 11.99 -4.84
N VAL A 261 13.26 12.55 -5.86
CA VAL A 261 12.31 13.66 -5.67
C VAL A 261 11.03 13.14 -5.00
N LEU A 262 10.66 13.77 -3.88
CA LEU A 262 9.55 13.34 -3.03
C LEU A 262 8.21 13.85 -3.57
N ARG A 263 7.25 12.93 -3.75
CA ARG A 263 5.92 13.19 -4.30
C ARG A 263 4.92 13.52 -3.21
N ASN A 264 4.12 14.56 -3.43
CA ASN A 264 3.17 15.10 -2.45
C ASN A 264 2.19 14.07 -1.84
N GLY A 265 1.78 13.06 -2.61
CA GLY A 265 0.81 12.04 -2.18
C GLY A 265 1.39 10.90 -1.35
N ASN A 266 2.71 10.78 -1.29
CA ASN A 266 3.40 9.75 -0.52
C ASN A 266 3.66 10.21 0.92
N THR A 267 3.84 9.24 1.82
CA THR A 267 4.18 9.48 3.22
C THR A 267 5.70 9.50 3.44
N LEU A 268 6.15 10.01 4.59
CA LEU A 268 7.56 9.89 4.99
C LEU A 268 8.00 8.42 5.11
N ALA A 269 7.12 7.55 5.59
CA ALA A 269 7.36 6.11 5.68
C ALA A 269 7.49 5.43 4.30
N ASP A 270 6.75 5.88 3.29
CA ASP A 270 6.84 5.33 1.92
C ASP A 270 8.25 5.46 1.34
N TYR A 271 8.97 6.51 1.76
CA TYR A 271 10.35 6.80 1.37
C TYR A 271 11.39 6.27 2.36
N GLY A 272 10.98 5.54 3.41
CA GLY A 272 11.89 5.05 4.44
C GLY A 272 12.53 6.15 5.29
N ILE A 273 11.94 7.36 5.31
CA ILE A 273 12.46 8.48 6.10
C ILE A 273 12.20 8.19 7.58
N HIS A 274 13.26 8.25 8.37
CA HIS A 274 13.26 7.93 9.79
C HIS A 274 13.99 9.01 10.61
N ASN A 275 14.16 8.74 11.91
CA ASN A 275 14.88 9.66 12.79
C ASN A 275 16.30 9.93 12.25
N ALA A 276 16.69 11.21 12.30
CA ALA A 276 17.97 11.73 11.82
C ALA A 276 18.23 11.58 10.30
N SER A 277 17.22 11.21 9.50
CA SER A 277 17.33 11.32 8.04
C SER A 277 17.61 12.77 7.63
N VAL A 278 18.31 12.94 6.50
CA VAL A 278 18.67 14.25 5.96
C VAL A 278 18.02 14.40 4.59
N LEU A 279 17.12 15.37 4.47
CA LEU A 279 16.45 15.73 3.23
C LEU A 279 17.11 16.98 2.66
N THR A 280 17.15 17.08 1.33
CA THR A 280 17.57 18.31 0.64
C THR A 280 16.33 19.06 0.18
N LEU A 281 16.25 20.36 0.49
CA LEU A 281 15.23 21.27 -0.02
C LEU A 281 15.83 22.12 -1.14
N MET A 282 15.34 21.92 -2.36
CA MET A 282 15.64 22.74 -3.51
C MET A 282 14.49 23.72 -3.75
N ARG A 283 14.82 24.98 -4.04
CA ARG A 283 13.83 25.97 -4.46
C ARG A 283 13.67 25.89 -5.97
N VAL A 284 12.47 25.56 -6.42
CA VAL A 284 12.10 25.52 -7.83
C VAL A 284 11.38 26.81 -8.16
N SER A 285 11.85 27.49 -9.20
CA SER A 285 11.11 28.62 -9.76
C SER A 285 10.19 28.10 -10.85
N ASN A 286 8.89 28.30 -10.69
CA ASN A 286 7.92 28.02 -11.75
C ASN A 286 7.94 29.10 -12.85
N GLY A 287 8.83 30.11 -12.73
CA GLY A 287 8.87 31.27 -13.61
C GLY A 287 7.74 32.28 -13.36
N PHE A 288 6.95 32.07 -12.31
CA PHE A 288 5.85 32.93 -11.88
C PHE A 288 6.16 33.55 -10.51
N LEU A 289 5.56 34.70 -10.28
CA LEU A 289 5.62 35.57 -9.13
C LEU A 289 4.19 35.65 -8.57
N HIS A 290 3.98 35.30 -7.31
CA HIS A 290 2.69 35.49 -6.65
C HIS A 290 2.58 36.91 -6.12
N ILE A 291 1.51 37.65 -6.44
CA ILE A 291 1.25 38.98 -5.88
C ILE A 291 -0.12 39.03 -5.20
N ILE A 292 -0.23 39.92 -4.21
CA ILE A 292 -1.43 40.15 -3.41
C ILE A 292 -1.95 41.55 -3.74
N ILE A 293 -3.25 41.69 -3.99
CA ILE A 293 -3.89 42.97 -4.27
C ILE A 293 -5.00 43.20 -3.25
N ASN A 294 -4.90 44.29 -2.50
CA ASN A 294 -5.93 44.74 -1.57
C ASN A 294 -6.73 45.87 -2.21
N THR A 295 -8.03 45.68 -2.35
CA THR A 295 -8.94 46.71 -2.88
C THR A 295 -9.43 47.64 -1.78
N LEU A 296 -9.90 48.85 -2.14
CA LEU A 296 -10.54 49.77 -1.19
C LEU A 296 -11.77 49.18 -0.47
N ALA A 297 -12.42 48.20 -1.09
CA ALA A 297 -13.56 47.49 -0.48
C ALA A 297 -13.13 46.49 0.62
N GLY A 298 -11.82 46.38 0.91
CA GLY A 298 -11.27 45.45 1.88
C GLY A 298 -11.14 44.01 1.37
N LYS A 299 -11.30 43.78 0.05
CA LYS A 299 -11.13 42.46 -0.56
C LYS A 299 -9.66 42.23 -0.92
N THR A 300 -9.13 41.08 -0.55
CA THR A 300 -7.79 40.62 -0.93
C THR A 300 -7.87 39.62 -2.07
N ILE A 301 -7.08 39.84 -3.12
CA ILE A 301 -7.01 39.01 -4.32
C ILE A 301 -5.57 38.51 -4.48
N THR A 302 -5.38 37.23 -4.76
CA THR A 302 -4.07 36.66 -5.09
C THR A 302 -4.00 36.31 -6.57
N MET A 303 -2.82 36.49 -7.18
CA MET A 303 -2.62 36.13 -8.59
C MET A 303 -1.17 35.84 -8.96
N ASP A 304 -1.03 34.91 -9.90
CA ASP A 304 0.22 34.50 -10.50
C ASP A 304 0.53 35.39 -11.71
N VAL A 305 1.66 36.07 -11.65
CA VAL A 305 2.18 36.96 -12.68
C VAL A 305 3.59 36.54 -13.04
N LYS A 306 4.14 36.98 -14.17
CA LYS A 306 5.56 36.77 -14.45
C LYS A 306 6.34 38.04 -14.10
N PRO A 307 7.60 37.95 -13.63
CA PRO A 307 8.42 39.15 -13.42
C PRO A 307 8.53 40.04 -14.66
N SER A 308 8.45 39.44 -15.86
CA SER A 308 8.48 40.14 -17.14
C SER A 308 7.15 40.77 -17.58
N GLU A 309 6.05 40.57 -16.85
CA GLU A 309 4.79 41.22 -17.17
C GLU A 309 4.83 42.72 -16.81
N THR A 310 4.34 43.56 -17.72
CA THR A 310 4.14 44.99 -17.48
C THR A 310 3.00 45.22 -16.50
N ILE A 311 3.00 46.36 -15.82
CA ILE A 311 1.90 46.74 -14.92
C ILE A 311 0.57 46.82 -15.67
N ASN A 312 0.56 47.25 -16.93
CA ASN A 312 -0.66 47.21 -17.76
C ASN A 312 -1.21 45.78 -17.92
N ASN A 313 -0.35 44.79 -18.16
CA ASN A 313 -0.76 43.38 -18.26
C ASN A 313 -1.33 42.86 -16.94
N VAL A 314 -0.74 43.27 -15.81
CA VAL A 314 -1.27 42.95 -14.47
C VAL A 314 -2.67 43.56 -14.29
N LYS A 315 -2.87 44.82 -14.70
CA LYS A 315 -4.19 45.46 -14.65
C LYS A 315 -5.23 44.77 -15.53
N SER A 316 -4.85 44.31 -16.72
CA SER A 316 -5.74 43.50 -17.57
C SER A 316 -6.18 42.22 -16.86
N LYS A 317 -5.27 41.51 -16.19
CA LYS A 317 -5.63 40.32 -15.40
C LYS A 317 -6.53 40.64 -14.21
N ILE A 318 -6.37 41.81 -13.58
CA ILE A 318 -7.30 42.29 -12.53
C ILE A 318 -8.69 42.54 -13.12
N TYR A 319 -8.77 43.14 -14.31
CA TYR A 319 -10.05 43.31 -15.01
C TYR A 319 -10.71 41.96 -15.28
N ASP A 320 -9.94 40.95 -15.72
CA ASP A 320 -10.51 39.63 -15.99
C ASP A 320 -11.14 39.00 -14.74
N LYS A 321 -10.48 39.16 -13.57
CA LYS A 321 -10.95 38.62 -12.27
C LYS A 321 -12.06 39.44 -11.62
N GLU A 322 -11.92 40.76 -11.56
CA GLU A 322 -12.77 41.64 -10.74
C GLU A 322 -13.70 42.53 -11.56
N LYS A 323 -13.55 42.54 -12.89
CA LYS A 323 -14.32 43.40 -13.81
C LYS A 323 -14.16 44.90 -13.56
N ILE A 324 -13.06 45.31 -12.93
CA ILE A 324 -12.70 46.72 -12.72
C ILE A 324 -11.98 47.24 -13.98
N PRO A 325 -12.51 48.23 -14.74
CA PRO A 325 -11.88 48.73 -15.95
C PRO A 325 -10.41 49.16 -15.73
N VAL A 326 -9.51 48.79 -16.63
CA VAL A 326 -8.05 49.06 -16.51
C VAL A 326 -7.74 50.54 -16.25
N CYS A 327 -8.46 51.46 -16.90
CA CYS A 327 -8.31 52.91 -16.71
C CYS A 327 -8.72 53.41 -15.31
N GLN A 328 -9.51 52.65 -14.57
CA GLN A 328 -9.91 52.94 -13.20
C GLN A 328 -8.98 52.28 -12.17
N GLN A 329 -8.00 51.50 -12.60
CA GLN A 329 -7.09 50.80 -11.70
C GLN A 329 -5.85 51.63 -11.39
N ARG A 330 -5.71 52.06 -10.14
CA ARG A 330 -4.48 52.64 -9.61
C ARG A 330 -3.81 51.66 -8.66
N LEU A 331 -2.72 51.04 -9.13
CA LEU A 331 -1.92 50.14 -8.32
C LEU A 331 -0.82 50.92 -7.58
N VAL A 332 -0.73 50.69 -6.28
CA VAL A 332 0.26 51.31 -5.39
C VAL A 332 1.07 50.22 -4.70
N TYR A 333 2.40 50.33 -4.75
CA TYR A 333 3.35 49.44 -4.07
C TYR A 333 4.43 50.25 -3.37
N ASN A 334 4.74 49.94 -2.11
CA ASN A 334 5.68 50.70 -1.26
C ASN A 334 5.44 52.22 -1.27
N GLY A 335 4.16 52.63 -1.24
CA GLY A 335 3.77 54.04 -1.26
C GLY A 335 3.95 54.75 -2.60
N ARG A 336 4.33 54.04 -3.67
CA ARG A 336 4.48 54.59 -5.02
C ARG A 336 3.39 54.05 -5.93
N GLN A 337 2.76 54.94 -6.69
CA GLN A 337 1.90 54.54 -7.79
C GLN A 337 2.75 53.91 -8.89
N LEU A 338 2.26 52.81 -9.45
CA LEU A 338 2.95 52.10 -10.51
C LEU A 338 2.47 52.59 -11.87
N GLU A 339 3.44 52.86 -12.74
CA GLU A 339 3.24 53.22 -14.14
C GLU A 339 2.98 51.99 -15.00
N ASP A 340 2.27 52.16 -16.12
CA ASP A 340 1.77 51.06 -16.94
C ASP A 340 2.85 50.31 -17.75
N ILE A 341 3.92 51.02 -18.14
CA ILE A 341 4.96 50.51 -19.04
C ILE A 341 5.97 49.60 -18.31
N PRO A 342 6.51 49.96 -17.14
CA PRO A 342 7.52 49.13 -16.48
C PRO A 342 6.98 47.75 -16.10
N THR A 343 7.88 46.79 -15.99
CA THR A 343 7.61 45.42 -15.57
C THR A 343 7.65 45.28 -14.05
N LEU A 344 7.11 44.17 -13.54
CA LEU A 344 7.23 43.82 -12.12
C LEU A 344 8.69 43.66 -11.69
N ALA A 345 9.56 43.16 -12.58
CA ALA A 345 10.99 43.07 -12.37
C ALA A 345 11.65 44.46 -12.24
N ASP A 346 11.24 45.46 -13.03
CA ASP A 346 11.80 46.82 -12.97
C ASP A 346 11.55 47.48 -11.60
N TYR A 347 10.43 47.12 -10.95
CA TYR A 347 10.11 47.55 -9.59
C TYR A 347 10.71 46.66 -8.49
N ASN A 348 11.50 45.63 -8.84
CA ASN A 348 12.05 44.63 -7.91
C ASN A 348 10.99 44.01 -7.00
N VAL A 349 9.82 43.68 -7.57
CA VAL A 349 8.69 43.14 -6.80
C VAL A 349 9.04 41.73 -6.30
N PRO A 350 9.07 41.48 -4.98
CA PRO A 350 9.30 40.15 -4.43
C PRO A 350 8.05 39.27 -4.55
N CYS A 351 8.24 37.95 -4.46
CA CYS A 351 7.13 37.02 -4.35
C CYS A 351 6.33 37.34 -3.07
N LYS A 352 5.01 37.27 -3.18
CA LYS A 352 4.03 37.66 -2.15
C LYS A 352 4.00 39.16 -1.82
N ALA A 353 4.48 40.04 -2.71
CA ALA A 353 4.33 41.49 -2.57
C ALA A 353 2.86 41.91 -2.54
N THR A 354 2.53 42.89 -1.69
CA THR A 354 1.18 43.44 -1.54
C THR A 354 1.05 44.79 -2.23
N PHE A 355 0.08 44.89 -3.14
CA PHE A 355 -0.31 46.08 -3.88
C PHE A 355 -1.65 46.57 -3.34
N HIS A 356 -1.84 47.88 -3.35
CA HIS A 356 -3.14 48.49 -3.06
C HIS A 356 -3.78 48.97 -4.35
N LEU A 357 -5.00 48.52 -4.60
CA LEU A 357 -5.85 49.01 -5.68
C LEU A 357 -6.77 50.09 -5.10
N VAL A 358 -6.47 51.34 -5.46
CA VAL A 358 -7.12 52.56 -4.95
C VAL A 358 -7.96 53.27 -5.99
#